data_AF-A0A497U628-F1
#
_entry.id   AF-A0A497U628-F1
#
_cell.length_a   1.000
_cell.length_b   1.000
_cell.length_c   1.000
_cell.angle_alpha   90.00
_cell.angle_beta   90.00
_cell.angle_gamma   90.00
#
_symmetry.space_group_name_H-M   'P 1'
#
loop_
_entity.id
_entity.type
_entity.pdbx_description
1 polymer ?
#
loop_
_entity_poly.entity_id
_entity_poly.type
_entity_poly.pdbx_seq_one_letter_code
_entity_poly.pdbx_strand_id
1 'polypeptide(L)' 'MALVMMAMLFMLEERILQKDEHPLLSCSDIESLLRAFLPRRDVEHDEILRQMMKRHRKRQAAIDAQYRKQSLKQLVTG' A
#
# COMPACT_ATOMS: atom_id res chain seq x y z
N MET A 1 4.13 -0.17 -5.11
CA MET A 1 5.24 0.74 -5.49
C MET A 1 5.11 2.13 -4.87
N ALA A 2 3.98 2.83 -4.97
CA ALA A 2 3.84 4.22 -4.44
C ALA A 2 4.23 4.41 -2.96
N LEU A 3 3.80 3.52 -2.06
CA LEU A 3 4.17 3.59 -0.64
C LEU A 3 5.68 3.52 -0.40
N VAL A 4 6.40 2.78 -1.25
CA VAL A 4 7.86 2.66 -1.15
C VAL A 4 8.53 3.97 -1.56
N MET A 5 8.01 4.64 -2.60
CA MET A 5 8.54 5.94 -3.02
C MET A 5 8.29 7.04 -1.97
N MET A 6 7.12 7.03 -1.33
CA MET A 6 6.81 7.95 -0.23
C MET A 6 7.76 7.75 0.97
N ALA A 7 8.07 6.50 1.30
CA ALA A 7 9.02 6.20 2.36
C ALA A 7 10.44 6.70 2.02
N MET A 8 10.88 6.52 0.78
CA MET A 8 12.20 7.00 0.33
C MET A 8 12.29 8.52 0.31
N LEU A 9 11.24 9.23 -0.09
CA LEU A 9 11.19 10.69 -0.07
C LEU A 9 11.27 11.24 1.36
N PHE A 10 10.46 10.68 2.27
CA PHE A 10 10.49 11.02 3.69
C PHE A 10 11.90 10.89 4.28
N MET A 11 12.59 9.77 4.01
CA MET A 11 13.97 9.56 4.47
C MET A 11 14.95 10.60 3.93
N LEU A 12 14.75 11.10 2.71
CA LEU A 12 15.62 12.12 2.12
C LEU A 12 15.39 13.50 2.74
N GLU A 13 14.14 13.88 2.97
CA GLU A 13 13.77 15.17 3.56
C GLU A 13 14.31 15.29 4.99
N GLU A 14 14.15 14.27 5.82
CA GLU A 14 14.67 14.25 7.19
C GLU A 14 16.19 14.41 7.22
N ARG A 15 16.92 13.81 6.27
CA ARG A 15 18.38 13.97 6.18
C ARG A 15 18.81 15.37 5.77
N ILE A 16 18.01 16.07 4.97
CA ILE A 16 18.29 17.46 4.59
C ILE A 16 17.98 18.39 5.76
N LEU A 17 16.85 18.19 6.43
CA LEU A 17 16.41 19.00 7.56
C LEU A 17 17.37 18.89 8.75
N GLN A 18 17.82 17.68 9.04
CA GLN A 18 18.72 17.39 10.15
C GLN A 18 20.20 17.50 9.78
N LYS A 19 20.54 18.05 8.61
CA LYS A 19 21.92 18.08 8.12
C LYS A 19 22.87 18.82 9.06
N ASP A 20 22.39 19.90 9.69
CA ASP A 20 23.23 20.75 10.54
C ASP A 20 23.37 20.18 11.98
N GLU A 21 22.34 19.51 12.48
CA GLU A 21 22.30 18.94 13.84
C GLU A 21 22.79 17.48 13.88
N HIS A 22 22.50 16.71 12.83
CA HIS A 22 22.83 15.29 12.66
C HIS A 22 23.38 14.99 11.26
N PRO A 23 24.59 15.48 10.91
CA PRO A 23 25.17 15.35 9.56
C PRO A 23 25.42 13.91 9.09
N LEU A 24 25.52 12.96 10.03
CA LEU A 24 25.74 11.54 9.75
C LEU A 24 24.45 10.70 9.73
N LEU A 25 23.28 11.34 9.83
CA LEU A 25 22.00 10.63 9.84
C LEU A 25 21.82 9.80 8.56
N SER A 26 21.70 8.47 8.73
CA SER A 26 21.50 7.53 7.64
C SER A 26 20.04 7.10 7.50
N CYS A 27 19.68 6.54 6.34
CA CYS A 27 18.34 5.97 6.13
C CYS A 27 18.05 4.80 7.10
N SER A 28 19.07 4.06 7.55
CA SER A 28 18.90 2.95 8.50
C SER A 28 18.54 3.45 9.91
N ASP A 29 19.08 4.61 10.29
CA ASP A 29 18.76 5.25 11.57
C ASP A 29 17.31 5.73 11.56
N ILE A 30 16.92 6.40 10.48
CA ILE A 30 15.54 6.85 10.27
C ILE A 30 14.57 5.65 10.25
N GLU A 31 14.92 4.54 9.59
CA GLU A 31 14.11 3.32 9.62
C GLU A 31 13.97 2.74 11.04
N SER A 32 15.06 2.74 11.82
CA SER A 32 15.06 2.25 13.19
C SER A 32 14.17 3.10 14.10
N LEU A 33 14.21 4.43 13.92
CA LEU A 33 13.33 5.38 14.58
C LEU A 33 11.87 5.14 14.18
N LEU A 34 11.58 5.01 12.88
CA LEU A 34 10.24 4.70 12.39
C LEU A 34 9.70 3.37 12.95
N ARG A 35 10.55 2.35 13.14
CA ARG A 35 10.12 1.07 13.75
C ARG A 35 9.76 1.19 15.23
N ALA A 36 10.33 2.17 15.92
CA ALA A 36 10.04 2.45 17.33
C ALA A 36 8.84 3.39 17.48
N PHE A 37 8.70 4.38 16.59
CA PHE A 37 7.67 5.42 16.66
C PHE A 37 6.39 5.07 15.93
N LEU A 38 6.47 4.35 14.80
CA LEU A 38 5.26 3.87 14.16
C LEU A 38 4.64 2.83 15.08
N PRO A 39 3.32 2.92 15.35
CA PRO A 39 2.62 1.86 16.04
C PRO A 39 2.96 0.55 15.31
N ARG A 40 3.61 -0.38 16.03
CA ARG A 40 3.64 -1.78 15.62
C ARG A 40 2.20 -2.19 15.38
N ARG A 41 1.97 -3.11 14.45
CA ARG A 41 0.63 -3.60 14.07
C ARG A 41 -0.12 -4.22 15.27
N ASP A 42 -0.60 -3.37 16.14
CA ASP A 42 -1.74 -3.56 17.01
C ASP A 42 -2.88 -2.88 16.26
N VAL A 43 -3.20 -3.43 15.09
CA VAL A 43 -4.25 -2.87 14.25
C VAL A 43 -5.57 -3.31 14.85
N GLU A 44 -6.41 -2.36 15.25
CA GLU A 44 -7.79 -2.65 15.64
C GLU A 44 -8.61 -3.09 14.41
N HIS A 45 -9.46 -4.10 14.63
CA HIS A 45 -9.94 -5.04 13.62
C HIS A 45 -10.69 -4.38 12.45
N ASP A 46 -11.38 -3.27 12.70
CA ASP A 46 -12.29 -2.65 11.74
C ASP A 46 -11.59 -1.94 10.59
N GLU A 47 -10.38 -1.45 10.80
CA GLU A 47 -9.69 -0.69 9.77
C GLU A 47 -9.05 -1.62 8.72
N ILE A 48 -8.72 -2.85 9.14
CA ILE A 48 -8.33 -3.91 8.20
C ILE A 48 -9.54 -4.42 7.42
N LEU A 49 -10.71 -4.47 8.05
CA LEU A 49 -11.97 -4.87 7.41
C LEU A 49 -12.39 -3.87 6.32
N ARG A 50 -12.14 -2.57 6.49
CA ARG A 50 -12.39 -1.59 5.42
C ARG A 50 -11.44 -1.78 4.22
N GLN A 51 -10.16 -2.06 4.45
CA GLN A 51 -9.18 -2.43 3.40
C GLN A 51 -9.55 -3.76 2.69
N MET A 52 -10.16 -4.71 3.40
CA MET A 52 -10.70 -5.98 2.88
C MET A 52 -11.90 -5.76 1.93
N MET A 53 -12.78 -4.82 2.27
CA MET A 53 -13.93 -4.41 1.46
C MET A 53 -13.54 -3.75 0.13
N LYS A 54 -12.49 -2.94 0.13
CA LYS A 54 -12.03 -2.29 -1.11
C LYS A 54 -11.43 -3.31 -2.10
N ARG A 55 -10.86 -4.41 -1.60
CA ARG A 55 -10.38 -5.54 -2.42
C ARG A 55 -11.52 -6.46 -2.90
N HIS A 56 -12.64 -6.52 -2.19
CA HIS A 56 -13.87 -7.17 -2.66
C HIS A 56 -14.43 -6.50 -3.93
N ARG A 57 -14.43 -5.16 -4.01
CA ARG A 57 -14.87 -4.45 -5.23
C ARG A 57 -14.03 -4.79 -6.47
N LYS A 58 -12.73 -5.02 -6.28
CA LYS A 58 -11.82 -5.49 -7.35
C LYS A 58 -12.12 -6.93 -7.83
N ARG A 59 -12.61 -7.82 -6.96
CA ARG A 59 -13.04 -9.19 -7.30
C ARG A 59 -14.38 -9.21 -8.02
N GLN A 60 -15.22 -8.22 -7.75
CA GLN A 60 -16.52 -8.13 -8.38
C GLN A 60 -16.45 -7.69 -9.83
N ALA A 61 -15.67 -6.67 -10.17
CA ALA A 61 -15.50 -6.30 -11.58
C ALA A 61 -14.85 -7.43 -12.43
N ALA A 62 -14.05 -8.29 -11.80
CA ALA A 62 -13.49 -9.47 -12.47
C ALA A 62 -14.55 -10.56 -12.73
N ILE A 63 -15.52 -10.76 -11.83
CA ILE A 63 -16.75 -11.55 -12.04
C ILE A 63 -17.53 -11.00 -13.25
N ASP A 64 -17.68 -9.68 -13.35
CA ASP A 64 -18.39 -9.03 -14.46
C ASP A 64 -17.66 -9.18 -15.81
N ALA A 65 -16.34 -9.36 -15.79
CA ALA A 65 -15.54 -9.61 -16.98
C ALA A 65 -15.65 -11.07 -17.46
N GLN A 66 -15.87 -12.03 -16.56
CA GLN A 66 -15.92 -13.45 -16.89
C GLN A 66 -17.32 -13.90 -17.36
N TYR A 67 -18.38 -13.29 -16.82
CA TYR A 67 -19.74 -13.48 -17.34
C TYR A 67 -19.91 -12.96 -18.76
N ARG A 68 -19.28 -11.83 -19.12
CA ARG A 68 -19.22 -11.34 -20.52
C ARG A 68 -18.55 -12.33 -21.47
N LYS A 69 -17.59 -13.13 -20.98
CA LYS A 69 -16.98 -14.23 -21.76
C LYS A 69 -17.89 -15.46 -21.94
N GLN A 70 -18.79 -15.75 -20.99
CA GLN A 70 -19.77 -16.86 -21.09
C GLN A 70 -20.90 -16.57 -22.08
N SER A 71 -21.33 -15.31 -22.19
CA SER A 71 -22.38 -14.90 -23.14
C SER A 71 -21.87 -14.82 -24.58
N LEU A 72 -20.64 -14.36 -24.80
CA LEU A 72 -19.93 -14.50 -26.08
C LEU A 72 -19.82 -15.97 -26.56
N LYS A 73 -19.91 -16.96 -25.65
CA LYS A 73 -19.94 -18.39 -25.99
C LYS A 73 -21.34 -18.87 -26.43
N GLN A 74 -22.42 -18.31 -25.88
CA GLN A 74 -23.79 -18.61 -26.29
C GLN A 74 -24.12 -18.08 -27.71
N LEU A 75 -23.52 -16.95 -28.13
CA LEU A 75 -23.57 -16.44 -29.52
C LEU A 75 -22.91 -17.35 -30.57
N VAL A 76 -22.11 -18.34 -30.15
CA VAL A 76 -21.39 -19.28 -31.03
C VAL A 76 -22.11 -20.64 -31.13
N THR A 77 -23.19 -20.87 -30.35
CA THR A 77 -23.96 -22.14 -30.33
C THR A 77 -25.41 -22.01 -30.80
N GLY A 78 -25.83 -20.80 -31.21
CA GLY A 78 -27.14 -20.51 -31.82
C GLY A 78 -27.09 -20.47 -33.34
#